data_AF-A0A0F8CX87-F1
#
_entry.id   AF-A0A0F8CX87-F1
#
_cell.length_a   1.000
_cell.length_b   1.000
_cell.length_c   1.000
_cell.angle_alpha   90.00
_cell.angle_beta   90.00
_cell.angle_gamma   90.00
#
_symmetry.space_group_name_H-M   'P 1'
#
loop_
_entity.id
_entity.type
_entity.pdbx_description
1 polymer ?
#
loop_
_entity_poly.entity_id
_entity_poly.type
_entity_poly.pdbx_seq_one_letter_code
_entity_poly.pdbx_strand_id
1 'polypeptide(L)'
;MRSALLLGAAGLASAYTITTADLFMYKNMDPIVIPGKYQSHLHSFFGSDSVTPNTKTSAELQAGCSSAQNPNDYSSYWFPTLVLKNDDGTVTPVTINRFSAYYVSINNAEIAIPQDFRNVVGNASATTQAGVPELAGHSWFCEGEPVDESKDPAAFPTSTCSTHLQTLLLFHDCVNPDTLESDYSGTQHWTSFGVPANRCPAGMKRIPQLRFSIRFDLRKLLPNGWKGAPPLELACGPSYCFHGDFINGWLPEAAENMLKATSKTEFAGVDGPDDFLEAAKIAQSSKAAAKRRATRHRRN
;
A
#
# COMPACT_ATOMS: atom_id res chain seq x y z
N MET A 1 -5.52 -51.64 8.43
CA MET A 1 -4.66 -50.53 7.94
C MET A 1 -5.55 -49.33 7.67
N ARG A 2 -5.44 -48.25 8.46
CA ARG A 2 -6.18 -47.00 8.23
C ARG A 2 -5.20 -45.98 7.64
N SER A 3 -5.36 -45.68 6.36
CA SER A 3 -4.62 -44.60 5.69
C SER A 3 -5.09 -43.26 6.25
N ALA A 4 -4.16 -42.50 6.85
CA ALA A 4 -4.38 -41.11 7.20
C ALA A 4 -4.11 -40.26 5.97
N LEU A 5 -5.16 -39.61 5.44
CA LEU A 5 -5.05 -38.59 4.42
C LEU A 5 -4.46 -37.33 5.08
N LEU A 6 -3.22 -36.97 4.73
CA LEU A 6 -2.64 -35.68 5.05
C LEU A 6 -3.23 -34.65 4.08
N LEU A 7 -4.24 -33.89 4.52
CA LEU A 7 -4.59 -32.63 3.87
C LEU A 7 -3.44 -31.63 4.12
N GLY A 8 -2.63 -31.39 3.10
CA GLY A 8 -1.74 -30.24 3.07
C GLY A 8 -2.60 -28.98 3.00
N ALA A 9 -2.47 -28.11 4.01
CA ALA A 9 -2.98 -26.76 3.92
C ALA A 9 -2.17 -26.04 2.84
N ALA A 10 -2.75 -25.89 1.65
CA ALA A 10 -2.28 -24.89 0.70
C ALA A 10 -2.45 -23.53 1.39
N GLY A 11 -1.34 -22.92 1.81
CA GLY A 11 -1.35 -21.52 2.22
C GLY A 11 -1.92 -20.69 1.08
N LEU A 12 -2.69 -19.65 1.42
CA LEU A 12 -3.15 -18.66 0.46
C LEU A 12 -1.91 -17.97 -0.10
N ALA A 13 -1.42 -18.45 -1.23
CA ALA A 13 -0.35 -17.80 -1.96
C ALA A 13 -0.93 -16.51 -2.54
N SER A 14 -0.54 -15.35 -1.99
CA SER A 14 -0.93 -14.03 -2.50
C SER A 14 -0.30 -13.83 -3.87
N ALA A 15 -1.09 -14.10 -4.91
CA ALA A 15 -0.72 -13.90 -6.30
C ALA A 15 -0.82 -12.41 -6.65
N TYR A 16 -0.01 -12.01 -7.64
CA TYR A 16 0.25 -10.63 -8.04
C TYR A 16 1.14 -9.91 -7.03
N THR A 17 1.93 -8.98 -7.52
CA THR A 17 2.81 -8.06 -6.79
C THR A 17 2.02 -7.09 -5.90
N ILE A 18 1.19 -7.66 -5.04
CA ILE A 18 0.26 -7.03 -4.12
C ILE A 18 0.77 -7.39 -2.74
N THR A 19 1.37 -6.43 -2.06
CA THR A 19 1.58 -6.57 -0.63
C THR A 19 0.39 -5.98 0.07
N THR A 20 -0.31 -6.78 0.86
CA THR A 20 -1.25 -6.22 1.84
C THR A 20 -0.52 -6.04 3.16
N ALA A 21 -0.86 -5.00 3.89
CA ALA A 21 -0.32 -4.72 5.20
C ALA A 21 -1.46 -4.31 6.12
N ASP A 22 -1.34 -4.68 7.40
CA ASP A 22 -2.33 -4.31 8.40
C ASP A 22 -2.01 -2.93 8.99
N LEU A 23 -3.06 -2.18 9.31
CA LEU A 23 -2.94 -0.91 10.01
C LEU A 23 -2.32 -1.17 11.38
N PHE A 24 -1.23 -0.48 11.71
CA PHE A 24 -0.60 -0.63 13.04
C PHE A 24 -0.64 0.66 13.87
N MET A 25 -0.79 1.84 13.23
CA MET A 25 -0.74 3.11 13.96
C MET A 25 -1.53 4.24 13.27
N TYR A 26 -2.18 5.09 14.08
CA TYR A 26 -2.58 6.43 13.67
C TYR A 26 -1.63 7.45 14.30
N LYS A 27 -1.00 8.33 13.52
CA LYS A 27 -0.05 9.31 14.08
C LYS A 27 0.06 10.58 13.26
N ASN A 28 0.23 11.69 13.95
CA ASN A 28 0.46 13.03 13.43
C ASN A 28 1.95 13.28 13.14
N MET A 29 2.60 12.39 12.38
CA MET A 29 3.97 12.54 11.93
C MET A 29 4.09 12.30 10.43
N ASP A 30 5.10 12.89 9.83
CA ASP A 30 5.46 12.72 8.43
C ASP A 30 6.99 12.83 8.28
N PRO A 31 7.71 11.70 8.18
CA PRO A 31 9.16 11.70 8.09
C PRO A 31 9.71 12.31 6.80
N ILE A 32 8.89 12.44 5.75
CA ILE A 32 9.32 12.98 4.46
C ILE A 32 9.06 14.50 4.41
N VAL A 33 7.85 14.94 4.77
CA VAL A 33 7.42 16.34 4.62
C VAL A 33 7.80 17.19 5.82
N ILE A 34 7.70 16.67 7.06
CA ILE A 34 7.99 17.42 8.29
C ILE A 34 8.90 16.60 9.24
N PRO A 35 10.17 16.36 8.84
CA PRO A 35 11.06 15.49 9.59
C PRO A 35 11.25 15.94 11.04
N GLY A 36 11.22 14.98 11.96
CA GLY A 36 11.48 15.16 13.38
C GLY A 36 10.33 15.79 14.18
N LYS A 37 9.14 16.00 13.58
CA LYS A 37 8.01 16.66 14.25
C LYS A 37 6.75 15.79 14.30
N TYR A 38 5.98 15.98 15.37
CA TYR A 38 4.62 15.45 15.51
C TYR A 38 3.58 16.57 15.22
N GLN A 39 3.60 17.12 14.00
CA GLN A 39 2.81 18.31 13.63
C GLN A 39 2.07 18.16 12.28
N SER A 40 2.08 17.00 11.65
CA SER A 40 1.26 16.77 10.44
C SER A 40 -0.22 16.60 10.83
N HIS A 41 -1.12 16.54 9.83
CA HIS A 41 -2.42 15.92 10.04
C HIS A 41 -2.28 14.42 10.38
N LEU A 42 -3.37 13.80 10.82
CA LEU A 42 -3.38 12.41 11.25
C LEU A 42 -3.20 11.46 10.05
N HIS A 43 -2.14 10.67 10.06
CA HIS A 43 -1.91 9.61 9.08
C HIS A 43 -2.27 8.22 9.62
N SER A 44 -2.70 7.34 8.72
CA SER A 44 -2.85 5.91 8.94
C SER A 44 -1.60 5.19 8.43
N PHE A 45 -0.86 4.51 9.31
CA PHE A 45 0.42 3.87 9.00
C PHE A 45 0.32 2.34 8.88
N PHE A 46 1.04 1.80 7.90
CA PHE A 46 1.13 0.39 7.53
C PHE A 46 2.58 -0.02 7.28
N GLY A 47 2.89 -1.31 7.42
CA GLY A 47 4.21 -1.87 7.14
C GLY A 47 5.11 -1.89 8.37
N SER A 48 6.35 -1.38 8.26
CA SER A 48 7.32 -1.45 9.36
C SER A 48 6.94 -0.60 10.57
N ASP A 49 7.04 -1.21 11.76
CA ASP A 49 6.83 -0.59 13.06
C ASP A 49 8.02 0.28 13.54
N SER A 50 9.13 0.24 12.81
CA SER A 50 10.34 1.05 13.10
C SER A 50 10.32 2.42 12.45
N VAL A 51 9.22 2.79 11.78
CA VAL A 51 9.03 4.16 11.29
C VAL A 51 8.94 5.14 12.47
N THR A 52 9.73 6.20 12.41
CA THR A 52 9.75 7.31 13.35
C THR A 52 9.70 8.63 12.59
N PRO A 53 9.45 9.78 13.24
CA PRO A 53 9.49 11.07 12.55
C PRO A 53 10.83 11.39 11.88
N ASN A 54 11.90 10.64 12.17
CA ASN A 54 13.24 10.87 11.63
C ASN A 54 13.69 9.81 10.62
N THR A 55 12.86 8.79 10.34
CA THR A 55 13.23 7.69 9.44
C THR A 55 13.51 8.21 8.03
N LYS A 56 14.66 7.80 7.47
CA LYS A 56 15.13 8.24 6.16
C LYS A 56 15.52 7.08 5.25
N THR A 57 15.89 5.95 5.83
CA THR A 57 16.56 4.86 5.12
C THR A 57 15.75 3.57 5.16
N SER A 58 15.98 2.71 4.17
CA SER A 58 15.43 1.36 4.15
C SER A 58 15.94 0.53 5.32
N ALA A 59 17.21 0.68 5.68
CA ALA A 59 17.85 -0.05 6.78
C ALA A 59 17.19 0.22 8.14
N GLU A 60 16.76 1.46 8.41
CA GLU A 60 16.01 1.79 9.64
C GLU A 60 14.67 1.04 9.70
N LEU A 61 13.96 0.91 8.58
CA LEU A 61 12.71 0.18 8.53
C LEU A 61 12.91 -1.34 8.65
N GLN A 62 13.96 -1.86 8.02
CA GLN A 62 14.34 -3.29 8.04
C GLN A 62 14.83 -3.77 9.41
N ALA A 63 15.13 -2.86 10.33
CA ALA A 63 15.47 -3.21 11.72
C ALA A 63 14.25 -3.59 12.58
N GLY A 64 13.03 -3.38 12.06
CA GLY A 64 11.76 -3.57 12.77
C GLY A 64 11.06 -4.89 12.50
N CYS A 65 9.81 -4.95 12.96
CA CYS A 65 8.82 -5.90 12.47
C CYS A 65 7.96 -5.22 11.40
N SER A 66 7.37 -6.01 10.50
CA SER A 66 6.45 -5.50 9.48
C SER A 66 5.06 -6.11 9.62
N SER A 67 4.03 -5.29 9.41
CA SER A 67 2.65 -5.76 9.25
C SER A 67 2.33 -6.21 7.82
N ALA A 68 3.29 -6.13 6.90
CA ALA A 68 3.16 -6.63 5.54
C ALA A 68 3.03 -8.16 5.51
N GLN A 69 2.20 -8.66 4.61
CA GLN A 69 2.06 -10.10 4.37
C GLN A 69 3.28 -10.71 3.69
N ASN A 70 4.02 -9.95 2.87
CA ASN A 70 5.28 -10.43 2.33
C ASN A 70 6.36 -10.24 3.41
N PRO A 71 7.05 -11.31 3.84
CA PRO A 71 8.02 -11.23 4.92
C PRO A 71 9.25 -10.38 4.57
N ASN A 72 9.50 -10.11 3.28
CA ASN A 72 10.62 -9.30 2.81
C ASN A 72 10.26 -7.82 2.61
N ASP A 73 9.02 -7.40 2.89
CA ASP A 73 8.55 -6.02 2.75
C ASP A 73 8.50 -5.30 4.10
N TYR A 74 9.54 -4.54 4.42
CA TYR A 74 9.57 -3.65 5.60
C TYR A 74 9.23 -2.22 5.23
N SER A 75 8.66 -1.96 4.06
CA SER A 75 8.35 -0.59 3.66
C SER A 75 7.36 0.06 4.64
N SER A 76 7.38 1.39 4.70
CA SER A 76 6.38 2.15 5.43
C SER A 76 5.46 2.84 4.44
N TYR A 77 4.15 2.66 4.63
CA TYR A 77 3.10 3.24 3.80
C TYR A 77 2.17 4.04 4.70
N TRP A 78 1.88 5.29 4.31
CA TRP A 78 0.87 6.06 5.02
C TRP A 78 0.10 7.02 4.12
N PHE A 79 -1.05 7.45 4.61
CA PHE A 79 -1.95 8.38 3.95
C PHE A 79 -2.85 9.09 4.99
N PRO A 80 -3.48 10.23 4.66
CA PRO A 80 -4.40 10.92 5.55
C PRO A 80 -5.53 10.02 6.02
N THR A 81 -5.77 10.01 7.32
CA THR A 81 -6.81 9.18 7.92
C THR A 81 -8.18 9.66 7.44
N LEU A 82 -8.97 8.75 6.86
CA LEU A 82 -10.37 9.00 6.55
C LEU A 82 -11.18 8.98 7.85
N VAL A 83 -12.00 10.00 8.06
CA VAL A 83 -12.87 10.15 9.22
C VAL A 83 -14.32 10.36 8.80
N LEU A 84 -15.24 9.83 9.60
CA LEU A 84 -16.65 10.19 9.61
C LEU A 84 -16.83 11.43 10.50
N LYS A 85 -17.51 12.46 9.97
CA LYS A 85 -18.02 13.57 10.79
C LYS A 85 -19.35 13.13 11.42
N ASN A 86 -19.39 13.04 12.74
CA ASN A 86 -20.59 12.69 13.47
C ASN A 86 -21.50 13.93 13.66
N ASP A 87 -22.79 13.71 13.91
CA ASP A 87 -23.78 14.78 14.10
C ASP A 87 -23.46 15.69 15.31
N ASP A 88 -22.74 15.17 16.30
CA ASP A 88 -22.30 15.92 17.49
C ASP A 88 -21.02 16.74 17.26
N GLY A 89 -20.48 16.75 16.03
CA GLY A 89 -19.27 17.47 15.66
C GLY A 89 -17.96 16.73 15.97
N THR A 90 -18.02 15.56 16.60
CA THR A 90 -16.83 14.71 16.76
C THR A 90 -16.47 13.99 15.46
N VAL A 91 -15.25 13.45 15.39
CA VAL A 91 -14.78 12.69 14.24
C VAL A 91 -14.39 11.28 14.64
N THR A 92 -14.76 10.29 13.82
CA THR A 92 -14.44 8.87 14.04
C THR A 92 -13.61 8.35 12.87
N PRO A 93 -12.40 7.80 13.10
CA PRO A 93 -11.64 7.12 12.05
C PRO A 93 -12.47 6.02 11.39
N VAL A 94 -12.52 6.04 10.05
CA VAL A 94 -13.23 5.01 9.28
C VAL A 94 -12.43 3.72 9.31
N THR A 95 -13.13 2.60 9.50
CA THR A 95 -12.51 1.28 9.49
C THR A 95 -11.93 0.97 8.12
N ILE A 96 -10.64 0.64 8.08
CA ILE A 96 -9.97 0.19 6.86
C ILE A 96 -10.21 -1.31 6.73
N ASN A 97 -10.95 -1.72 5.69
CA ASN A 97 -11.18 -3.12 5.39
C ASN A 97 -9.91 -3.77 4.83
N ARG A 98 -9.21 -3.07 3.93
CA ARG A 98 -7.99 -3.57 3.32
C ARG A 98 -7.13 -2.43 2.79
N PHE A 99 -5.85 -2.43 3.17
CA PHE A 99 -4.80 -1.71 2.45
C PHE A 99 -4.06 -2.68 1.53
N SER A 100 -3.65 -2.20 0.37
CA SER A 100 -2.90 -2.99 -0.59
C SER A 100 -1.96 -2.09 -1.38
N ALA A 101 -0.66 -2.38 -1.29
CA ALA A 101 0.40 -1.85 -2.11
C ALA A 101 0.55 -2.73 -3.36
N TYR A 102 0.07 -2.25 -4.51
CA TYR A 102 0.17 -2.94 -5.80
C TYR A 102 1.36 -2.40 -6.58
N TYR A 103 2.34 -3.24 -6.91
CA TYR A 103 3.43 -2.88 -7.82
C TYR A 103 3.06 -3.26 -9.25
N VAL A 104 2.62 -2.28 -10.03
CA VAL A 104 2.16 -2.46 -11.41
C VAL A 104 3.27 -2.10 -12.40
N SER A 105 3.02 -2.33 -13.69
CA SER A 105 3.95 -1.96 -14.78
C SER A 105 5.35 -2.56 -14.67
N ILE A 106 5.52 -3.67 -13.95
CA ILE A 106 6.80 -4.36 -13.72
C ILE A 106 7.52 -4.70 -15.02
N ASN A 107 6.79 -5.09 -16.07
CA ASN A 107 7.36 -5.42 -17.38
C ASN A 107 8.06 -4.23 -18.06
N ASN A 108 7.83 -3.01 -17.57
CA ASN A 108 8.49 -1.81 -18.04
C ASN A 108 9.57 -1.28 -17.08
N ALA A 109 9.76 -1.91 -15.91
CA ALA A 109 10.77 -1.51 -14.96
C ALA A 109 12.17 -1.85 -15.51
N GLU A 110 13.10 -0.91 -15.37
CA GLU A 110 14.50 -1.07 -15.77
C GLU A 110 15.38 -1.48 -14.59
N ILE A 111 15.01 -1.06 -13.37
CA ILE A 111 15.71 -1.34 -12.12
C ILE A 111 14.71 -1.67 -11.01
N ALA A 112 15.18 -2.33 -9.96
CA ALA A 112 14.42 -2.51 -8.73
C ALA A 112 14.22 -1.15 -8.04
N ILE A 113 13.25 -1.08 -7.12
CA ILE A 113 13.05 0.11 -6.29
C ILE A 113 14.33 0.34 -5.47
N PRO A 114 15.05 1.46 -5.64
CA PRO A 114 16.30 1.68 -4.93
C PRO A 114 16.10 1.69 -3.42
N GLN A 115 17.11 1.24 -2.67
CA GLN A 115 17.14 1.48 -1.23
C GLN A 115 17.12 2.98 -0.96
N ASP A 116 16.55 3.35 0.19
CA ASP A 116 16.33 4.72 0.65
C ASP A 116 15.38 5.56 -0.23
N PHE A 117 14.81 4.96 -1.26
CA PHE A 117 13.79 5.61 -2.08
C PHE A 117 12.58 5.97 -1.23
N ARG A 118 12.15 7.22 -1.35
CA ARG A 118 10.98 7.78 -0.68
C ARG A 118 10.19 8.64 -1.64
N ASN A 119 8.89 8.64 -1.46
CA ASN A 119 8.01 9.31 -2.40
C ASN A 119 6.73 9.80 -1.70
N VAL A 120 6.25 10.96 -2.14
CA VAL A 120 4.96 11.54 -1.75
C VAL A 120 4.23 11.90 -3.04
N VAL A 121 2.99 11.43 -3.18
CA VAL A 121 2.13 11.75 -4.34
C VAL A 121 0.78 12.26 -3.89
N GLY A 122 0.13 13.07 -4.72
CA GLY A 122 -1.11 13.78 -4.37
C GLY A 122 -0.83 15.23 -3.99
N ASN A 123 -1.81 15.88 -3.36
CA ASN A 123 -1.66 17.28 -2.95
C ASN A 123 -2.45 17.55 -1.67
N ALA A 124 -1.75 17.64 -0.53
CA ALA A 124 -2.36 17.88 0.78
C ALA A 124 -3.13 19.20 0.90
N SER A 125 -2.93 20.16 -0.01
CA SER A 125 -3.64 21.46 -0.02
C SER A 125 -4.78 21.52 -1.02
N ALA A 126 -5.03 20.46 -1.79
CA ALA A 126 -6.06 20.48 -2.82
C ALA A 126 -7.48 20.51 -2.21
N THR A 127 -8.28 21.46 -2.69
CA THR A 127 -9.70 21.61 -2.29
C THR A 127 -10.67 21.32 -3.42
N THR A 128 -10.17 21.12 -4.65
CA THR A 128 -10.93 20.82 -5.88
C THR A 128 -10.14 19.87 -6.78
N GLN A 129 -10.81 19.26 -7.77
CA GLN A 129 -10.18 18.36 -8.73
C GLN A 129 -9.00 19.00 -9.50
N ALA A 130 -9.05 20.30 -9.75
CA ALA A 130 -7.96 21.02 -10.44
C ALA A 130 -6.65 21.05 -9.63
N GLY A 131 -6.72 20.88 -8.31
CA GLY A 131 -5.54 20.78 -7.46
C GLY A 131 -4.93 19.38 -7.39
N VAL A 132 -5.59 18.36 -7.94
CA VAL A 132 -5.16 16.96 -7.88
C VAL A 132 -4.24 16.66 -9.05
N PRO A 133 -3.02 16.12 -8.83
CA PRO A 133 -2.13 15.73 -9.92
C PRO A 133 -2.77 14.65 -10.80
N GLU A 134 -2.97 14.95 -12.09
CA GLU A 134 -3.68 14.06 -13.03
C GLU A 134 -3.03 12.68 -13.12
N LEU A 135 -1.69 12.64 -13.19
CA LEU A 135 -0.93 11.39 -13.32
C LEU A 135 -0.96 10.52 -12.05
N ALA A 136 -1.39 11.06 -10.91
CA ALA A 136 -1.61 10.27 -9.69
C ALA A 136 -2.84 9.35 -9.80
N GLY A 137 -3.72 9.57 -10.79
CA GLY A 137 -4.90 8.74 -11.01
C GLY A 137 -5.84 8.67 -9.80
N HIS A 138 -5.81 9.70 -8.93
CA HIS A 138 -6.54 9.71 -7.68
C HIS A 138 -8.04 9.65 -7.92
N SER A 139 -8.69 8.65 -7.33
CA SER A 139 -10.12 8.44 -7.47
C SER A 139 -10.76 7.88 -6.21
N TRP A 140 -12.04 8.21 -6.00
CA TRP A 140 -12.92 7.59 -5.02
C TRP A 140 -14.12 6.96 -5.73
N PHE A 141 -14.44 5.70 -5.42
CA PHE A 141 -15.54 4.97 -6.03
C PHE A 141 -16.06 3.86 -5.10
N CYS A 142 -17.23 3.32 -5.44
CA CYS A 142 -17.80 2.20 -4.72
C CYS A 142 -17.38 0.87 -5.36
N GLU A 143 -16.82 -0.04 -4.55
CA GLU A 143 -16.37 -1.34 -5.06
C GLU A 143 -17.55 -2.15 -5.62
N GLY A 144 -17.41 -2.62 -6.86
CA GLY A 144 -18.41 -3.46 -7.52
C GLY A 144 -19.61 -2.69 -8.10
N GLU A 145 -19.56 -1.35 -8.08
CA GLU A 145 -20.61 -0.49 -8.64
C GLU A 145 -20.13 0.21 -9.93
N PRO A 146 -21.06 0.62 -10.81
CA PRO A 146 -20.73 1.46 -11.95
C PRO A 146 -20.05 2.76 -11.51
N VAL A 147 -19.08 3.21 -12.29
CA VAL A 147 -18.43 4.52 -12.06
C VAL A 147 -19.45 5.62 -12.33
N ASP A 148 -19.60 6.54 -11.37
CA ASP A 148 -20.36 7.76 -11.57
C ASP A 148 -19.50 8.78 -12.34
N GLU A 149 -19.72 8.88 -13.64
CA GLU A 149 -19.01 9.83 -14.52
C GLU A 149 -19.48 11.29 -14.33
N SER A 150 -20.52 11.53 -13.52
CA SER A 150 -21.06 12.89 -13.28
C SER A 150 -20.34 13.64 -12.17
N LYS A 151 -19.49 12.97 -11.38
CA LYS A 151 -18.67 13.59 -10.33
C LYS A 151 -17.20 13.68 -10.75
N ASP A 152 -16.49 14.59 -10.08
CA ASP A 152 -15.03 14.59 -10.14
C ASP A 152 -14.47 13.22 -9.67
N PRO A 153 -13.46 12.66 -10.34
CA PRO A 153 -12.83 11.40 -9.93
C PRO A 153 -12.39 11.41 -8.46
N ALA A 154 -11.78 12.50 -8.02
CA ALA A 154 -11.28 12.70 -6.65
C ALA A 154 -12.34 13.19 -5.64
N ALA A 155 -13.60 13.35 -6.05
CA ALA A 155 -14.72 13.58 -5.12
C ALA A 155 -15.20 12.29 -4.48
N PHE A 156 -15.57 12.31 -3.20
CA PHE A 156 -16.28 11.19 -2.57
C PHE A 156 -17.61 10.90 -3.28
N PRO A 157 -18.10 9.64 -3.28
CA PRO A 157 -19.44 9.31 -3.75
C PRO A 157 -20.54 10.06 -2.99
N THR A 158 -21.60 10.44 -3.70
CA THR A 158 -22.76 11.16 -3.15
C THR A 158 -23.79 10.23 -2.49
N SER A 159 -23.54 8.92 -2.48
CA SER A 159 -24.37 7.95 -1.77
C SER A 159 -23.54 6.79 -1.27
N THR A 160 -24.08 6.06 -0.30
CA THR A 160 -23.40 4.93 0.33
C THR A 160 -23.11 3.80 -0.64
N CYS A 161 -21.85 3.37 -0.63
CA CYS A 161 -21.43 2.15 -1.29
C CYS A 161 -22.09 0.92 -0.66
N SER A 162 -22.61 0.03 -1.49
CA SER A 162 -23.20 -1.26 -1.10
C SER A 162 -22.22 -2.18 -0.39
N THR A 163 -20.92 -2.07 -0.71
CA THR A 163 -19.85 -2.89 -0.13
C THR A 163 -18.81 -2.03 0.59
N HIS A 164 -17.80 -1.55 -0.13
CA HIS A 164 -16.69 -0.77 0.39
C HIS A 164 -16.54 0.51 -0.42
N LEU A 165 -16.22 1.61 0.28
CA LEU A 165 -15.66 2.78 -0.37
C LEU A 165 -14.21 2.46 -0.73
N GLN A 166 -13.81 2.71 -1.96
CA GLN A 166 -12.46 2.44 -2.44
C GLN A 166 -11.79 3.71 -2.97
N THR A 167 -10.48 3.81 -2.74
CA THR A 167 -9.63 4.78 -3.42
C THR A 167 -8.40 4.15 -4.03
N LEU A 168 -7.95 4.73 -5.14
CA LEU A 168 -6.71 4.40 -5.82
C LEU A 168 -5.81 5.63 -5.87
N LEU A 169 -4.50 5.41 -5.77
CA LEU A 169 -3.48 6.45 -5.93
C LEU A 169 -2.21 5.81 -6.52
N LEU A 170 -1.76 6.31 -7.66
CA LEU A 170 -0.53 5.89 -8.34
C LEU A 170 0.65 6.74 -7.87
N PHE A 171 1.77 6.09 -7.61
CA PHE A 171 3.02 6.73 -7.27
C PHE A 171 3.87 6.98 -8.51
N HIS A 172 4.92 7.77 -8.35
CA HIS A 172 5.96 7.93 -9.36
C HIS A 172 6.55 6.57 -9.75
N ASP A 173 6.82 6.40 -11.03
CA ASP A 173 7.43 5.18 -11.60
C ASP A 173 8.77 5.44 -12.28
N CYS A 174 9.30 6.65 -12.15
CA CYS A 174 10.65 7.02 -12.54
C CYS A 174 11.46 7.44 -11.31
N VAL A 175 12.73 7.05 -11.29
CA VAL A 175 13.68 7.46 -10.26
C VAL A 175 15.04 7.78 -10.88
N ASN A 176 15.69 8.84 -10.41
CA ASN A 176 17.10 9.06 -10.67
C ASN A 176 17.93 8.15 -9.73
N PRO A 177 18.72 7.20 -10.25
CA PRO A 177 19.45 6.26 -9.40
C PRO A 177 20.53 6.92 -8.53
N ASP A 178 20.98 8.12 -8.88
CA ASP A 178 22.04 8.84 -8.16
C ASP A 178 21.47 9.77 -7.07
N THR A 179 20.31 10.40 -7.32
CA THR A 179 19.72 11.41 -6.40
C THR A 179 18.47 10.93 -5.67
N LEU A 180 17.86 9.83 -6.12
CA LEU A 180 16.56 9.31 -5.67
C LEU A 180 15.37 10.25 -5.91
N GLU A 181 15.56 11.34 -6.67
CA GLU A 181 14.46 12.15 -7.18
C GLU A 181 13.56 11.30 -8.06
N SER A 182 12.26 11.57 -8.04
CA SER A 182 11.27 10.78 -8.76
C SER A 182 10.24 11.64 -9.46
N ASP A 183 9.66 11.05 -10.50
CA ASP A 183 8.62 11.67 -11.33
C ASP A 183 7.72 10.58 -11.93
N TYR A 184 6.61 10.97 -12.53
CA TYR A 184 5.82 10.09 -13.38
C TYR A 184 6.47 9.93 -14.74
N SER A 185 6.45 8.71 -15.25
CA SER A 185 6.59 8.47 -16.68
C SER A 185 5.37 9.01 -17.44
N GLY A 186 5.56 9.38 -18.69
CA GLY A 186 4.43 9.75 -19.55
C GLY A 186 4.84 10.48 -20.82
N THR A 187 3.83 10.92 -21.57
CA THR A 187 4.00 11.57 -22.87
C THR A 187 4.53 13.00 -22.77
N GLN A 188 4.41 13.64 -21.60
CA GLN A 188 4.99 14.96 -21.30
C GLN A 188 6.51 15.00 -21.46
N HIS A 189 7.17 13.83 -21.44
CA HIS A 189 8.61 13.68 -21.63
C HIS A 189 9.01 13.36 -23.08
N TRP A 190 8.06 13.44 -24.03
CA TRP A 190 8.34 13.15 -25.44
C TRP A 190 9.14 14.27 -26.10
N THR A 191 10.35 13.93 -26.53
CA THR A 191 11.24 14.81 -27.31
C THR A 191 11.41 14.37 -28.76
N SER A 192 10.80 13.24 -29.15
CA SER A 192 10.84 12.70 -30.51
C SER A 192 9.63 11.78 -30.77
N PHE A 193 9.19 11.73 -32.04
CA PHE A 193 8.07 10.90 -32.49
C PHE A 193 8.42 9.40 -32.53
N GLY A 194 7.48 8.53 -32.16
CA GLY A 194 7.61 7.06 -32.30
C GLY A 194 8.22 6.33 -31.10
N VAL A 195 8.40 7.01 -29.96
CA VAL A 195 8.91 6.42 -28.70
C VAL A 195 7.72 5.99 -27.81
N PRO A 196 7.84 4.96 -26.93
CA PRO A 196 6.74 4.52 -26.08
C PRO A 196 6.10 5.63 -25.24
N ALA A 197 4.79 5.52 -25.00
CA ALA A 197 3.97 6.51 -24.28
C ALA A 197 4.38 6.77 -22.82
N ASN A 198 5.11 5.83 -22.20
CA ASN A 198 5.44 5.88 -20.78
C ASN A 198 6.96 6.00 -20.62
N ARG A 199 7.48 7.23 -20.79
CA ARG A 199 8.90 7.55 -20.75
C ARG A 199 9.26 8.34 -19.49
N CYS A 200 10.40 8.03 -18.89
CA CYS A 200 10.95 8.83 -17.78
C CYS A 200 11.68 10.09 -18.24
N PRO A 201 11.80 11.11 -17.36
CA PRO A 201 12.75 12.20 -17.56
C PRO A 201 14.16 11.71 -17.91
N ALA A 202 14.93 12.54 -18.60
CA ALA A 202 16.30 12.20 -18.95
C ALA A 202 17.14 11.93 -17.69
N GLY A 203 17.91 10.82 -17.70
CA GLY A 203 18.72 10.39 -16.56
C GLY A 203 17.98 9.54 -15.52
N MET A 204 16.65 9.43 -15.61
CA MET A 204 15.86 8.57 -14.73
C MET A 204 15.61 7.18 -15.34
N LYS A 205 15.35 6.21 -14.46
CA LYS A 205 15.04 4.82 -14.78
C LYS A 205 13.64 4.46 -14.30
N ARG A 206 12.95 3.60 -15.04
CA ARG A 206 11.66 3.06 -14.60
C ARG A 206 11.83 2.05 -13.46
N ILE A 207 10.94 2.13 -12.48
CA ILE A 207 10.80 1.16 -11.38
C ILE A 207 9.40 0.54 -11.40
N PRO A 208 9.16 -0.59 -10.70
CA PRO A 208 7.80 -1.06 -10.45
C PRO A 208 6.95 0.06 -9.85
N GLN A 209 5.82 0.37 -10.49
CA GLN A 209 4.99 1.50 -10.09
C GLN A 209 4.10 1.10 -8.92
N LEU A 210 4.30 1.72 -7.76
CA LEU A 210 3.43 1.51 -6.61
C LEU A 210 2.05 2.15 -6.86
N ARG A 211 1.00 1.43 -6.49
CA ARG A 211 -0.38 1.92 -6.44
C ARG A 211 -1.00 1.54 -5.11
N PHE A 212 -1.45 2.53 -4.36
CA PHE A 212 -2.33 2.29 -3.23
C PHE A 212 -3.71 1.91 -3.73
N SER A 213 -4.27 0.86 -3.13
CA SER A 213 -5.67 0.48 -3.29
C SER A 213 -6.26 0.21 -1.93
N ILE A 214 -7.08 1.13 -1.45
CA ILE A 214 -7.57 1.15 -0.08
C ILE A 214 -9.07 0.96 -0.09
N ARG A 215 -9.55 0.01 0.71
CA ARG A 215 -10.98 -0.23 0.94
C ARG A 215 -11.34 0.15 2.36
N PHE A 216 -12.42 0.91 2.50
CA PHE A 216 -12.99 1.34 3.76
C PHE A 216 -14.34 0.65 3.97
N ASP A 217 -14.60 0.19 5.19
CA ASP A 217 -15.90 -0.35 5.59
C ASP A 217 -16.69 0.70 6.39
N LEU A 218 -17.70 1.26 5.75
CA LEU A 218 -18.59 2.26 6.34
C LEU A 218 -19.86 1.66 6.92
N ARG A 219 -20.16 0.37 6.66
CA ARG A 219 -21.48 -0.22 6.96
C ARG A 219 -21.80 -0.24 8.45
N LYS A 220 -20.78 -0.40 9.30
CA LYS A 220 -20.94 -0.34 10.76
C LYS A 220 -21.09 1.08 11.29
N LEU A 221 -20.40 2.04 10.68
CA LEU A 221 -20.40 3.45 11.12
C LEU A 221 -21.61 4.22 10.60
N LEU A 222 -22.11 3.84 9.42
CA LEU A 222 -23.26 4.46 8.73
C LEU A 222 -24.28 3.37 8.36
N PRO A 223 -24.96 2.74 9.34
CA PRO A 223 -25.91 1.66 9.06
C PRO A 223 -27.13 2.12 8.24
N ASN A 224 -27.47 3.40 8.30
CA ASN A 224 -28.55 4.00 7.51
C ASN A 224 -28.06 4.60 6.17
N GLY A 225 -26.74 4.56 5.94
CA GLY A 225 -26.10 5.20 4.80
C GLY A 225 -26.22 6.72 4.78
N TRP A 226 -25.95 7.30 3.61
CA TRP A 226 -26.07 8.71 3.25
C TRP A 226 -26.54 8.85 1.81
N LYS A 227 -27.15 10.00 1.52
CA LYS A 227 -27.45 10.47 0.16
C LYS A 227 -27.25 11.98 0.13
N GLY A 228 -26.58 12.48 -0.90
CA GLY A 228 -26.16 13.88 -1.02
C GLY A 228 -24.74 14.09 -0.52
N ALA A 229 -24.53 15.14 0.29
CA ALA A 229 -23.21 15.47 0.82
C ALA A 229 -22.66 14.30 1.66
N PRO A 230 -21.42 13.83 1.38
CA PRO A 230 -20.82 12.74 2.12
C PRO A 230 -20.46 13.20 3.55
N PRO A 231 -20.76 12.42 4.59
CA PRO A 231 -20.37 12.75 5.97
C PRO A 231 -18.89 12.39 6.23
N LEU A 232 -18.03 12.52 5.22
CA LEU A 232 -16.65 12.04 5.23
C LEU A 232 -15.68 13.21 5.08
N GLU A 233 -14.52 13.08 5.71
CA GLU A 233 -13.40 14.01 5.57
C GLU A 233 -12.08 13.25 5.71
N LEU A 234 -11.02 13.75 5.09
CA LEU A 234 -9.66 13.29 5.36
C LEU A 234 -9.05 14.17 6.45
N ALA A 235 -8.07 13.65 7.19
CA ALA A 235 -7.38 14.48 8.18
C ALA A 235 -6.72 15.74 7.58
N CYS A 236 -6.43 15.76 6.27
CA CYS A 236 -5.94 16.92 5.54
C CYS A 236 -7.04 17.88 5.03
N GLY A 237 -8.32 17.52 5.16
CA GLY A 237 -9.46 18.27 4.65
C GLY A 237 -10.33 17.48 3.65
N PRO A 238 -10.76 18.09 2.52
CA PRO A 238 -11.72 17.47 1.59
C PRO A 238 -11.12 16.27 0.85
N SER A 239 -11.94 15.48 0.16
CA SER A 239 -11.49 14.28 -0.57
C SER A 239 -10.30 14.51 -1.51
N TYR A 240 -10.19 15.71 -2.08
CA TYR A 240 -9.13 16.12 -3.02
C TYR A 240 -7.74 16.22 -2.38
N CYS A 241 -7.65 16.41 -1.06
CA CYS A 241 -6.35 16.55 -0.39
C CYS A 241 -5.59 15.22 -0.23
N PHE A 242 -6.19 14.12 -0.69
CA PHE A 242 -5.63 12.78 -0.55
C PHE A 242 -4.22 12.73 -1.13
N HIS A 243 -3.33 12.15 -0.36
CA HIS A 243 -1.97 11.85 -0.75
C HIS A 243 -1.56 10.53 -0.12
N GLY A 244 -0.46 9.99 -0.64
CA GLY A 244 0.14 8.79 -0.13
C GLY A 244 1.64 8.97 -0.07
N ASP A 245 2.21 8.36 0.94
CA ASP A 245 3.61 8.45 1.27
C ASP A 245 4.18 7.05 1.41
N PHE A 246 5.43 6.92 0.96
CA PHE A 246 6.13 5.67 0.89
C PHE A 246 7.60 5.87 1.23
N ILE A 247 8.13 5.02 2.10
CA ILE A 247 9.57 4.79 2.23
C ILE A 247 9.81 3.32 1.93
N ASN A 248 10.68 3.06 0.96
CA ASN A 248 11.05 1.70 0.59
C ASN A 248 11.73 0.99 1.76
N GLY A 249 11.24 -0.19 2.09
CA GLY A 249 11.86 -1.10 3.05
C GLY A 249 11.95 -2.53 2.52
N TRP A 250 11.68 -2.76 1.23
CA TRP A 250 11.93 -4.06 0.62
C TRP A 250 13.39 -4.46 0.80
N LEU A 251 13.61 -5.73 1.18
CA LEU A 251 14.95 -6.29 1.14
C LEU A 251 15.47 -6.29 -0.30
N PRO A 252 16.75 -5.93 -0.55
CA PRO A 252 17.27 -5.75 -1.89
C PRO A 252 17.02 -6.95 -2.83
N GLU A 253 17.21 -8.17 -2.34
CA GLU A 253 17.00 -9.39 -3.13
C GLU A 253 15.53 -9.57 -3.52
N ALA A 254 14.60 -9.22 -2.62
CA ALA A 254 13.17 -9.28 -2.89
C ALA A 254 12.76 -8.19 -3.89
N ALA A 255 13.30 -6.97 -3.76
CA ALA A 255 13.07 -5.90 -4.73
C ALA A 255 13.54 -6.28 -6.14
N GLU A 256 14.69 -6.94 -6.26
CA GLU A 256 15.19 -7.48 -7.54
C GLU A 256 14.33 -8.63 -8.06
N ASN A 257 13.91 -9.54 -7.18
CA ASN A 257 13.02 -10.65 -7.57
C ASN A 257 11.64 -10.16 -8.02
N MET A 258 11.16 -9.02 -7.52
CA MET A 258 9.92 -8.38 -7.98
C MET A 258 9.93 -8.14 -9.49
N LEU A 259 11.10 -7.84 -10.08
CA LEU A 259 11.23 -7.62 -11.53
C LEU A 259 10.95 -8.89 -12.36
N LYS A 260 10.98 -10.07 -11.74
CA LYS A 260 10.70 -11.35 -12.40
C LYS A 260 9.19 -11.64 -12.45
N ALA A 261 8.38 -10.96 -11.65
CA ALA A 261 6.94 -11.14 -11.55
C ALA A 261 6.17 -10.47 -12.71
N THR A 262 6.50 -10.87 -13.94
CA THR A 262 6.04 -10.22 -15.18
C THR A 262 4.80 -10.85 -15.82
N SER A 263 4.39 -12.02 -15.33
CA SER A 263 3.24 -12.76 -15.85
C SER A 263 1.93 -12.26 -15.23
N LYS A 264 0.91 -12.06 -16.08
CA LYS A 264 -0.46 -11.75 -15.64
C LYS A 264 -1.28 -13.00 -15.28
N THR A 265 -0.77 -14.17 -15.66
CA THR A 265 -1.49 -15.46 -15.59
C THR A 265 -0.78 -16.50 -14.73
N GLU A 266 0.50 -16.30 -14.45
CA GLU A 266 1.29 -17.20 -13.60
C GLU A 266 1.62 -16.52 -12.27
N PHE A 267 1.50 -17.30 -11.19
CA PHE A 267 1.91 -16.85 -9.87
C PHE A 267 3.43 -16.63 -9.84
N ALA A 268 3.84 -15.43 -9.45
CA ALA A 268 5.22 -15.13 -9.12
C ALA A 268 5.24 -14.46 -7.75
N GLY A 269 5.64 -15.23 -6.73
CA GLY A 269 5.94 -14.68 -5.42
C GLY A 269 7.12 -13.71 -5.50
N VAL A 270 7.12 -12.69 -4.66
CA VAL A 270 8.29 -11.83 -4.48
C VAL A 270 9.11 -12.43 -3.35
N ASP A 271 9.92 -13.44 -3.70
CA ASP A 271 10.75 -14.19 -2.76
C ASP A 271 12.01 -13.39 -2.39
N GLY A 272 12.59 -13.68 -1.23
CA GLY A 272 13.76 -13.04 -0.64
C GLY A 272 14.33 -13.87 0.52
N PRO A 273 15.27 -13.30 1.28
CA PRO A 273 15.98 -14.04 2.33
C PRO A 273 15.07 -14.46 3.51
N ASP A 274 13.97 -13.74 3.77
CA ASP A 274 13.12 -14.00 4.93
C ASP A 274 12.11 -15.15 4.71
N ASP A 275 11.87 -15.56 3.47
CA ASP A 275 11.05 -16.76 3.18
C ASP A 275 11.64 -18.02 3.81
N PHE A 276 12.96 -18.13 3.83
CA PHE A 276 13.67 -19.25 4.46
C PHE A 276 13.57 -19.21 5.98
N LEU A 277 13.56 -18.02 6.58
CA LEU A 277 13.39 -17.83 8.02
C LEU A 277 11.96 -18.20 8.44
N GLU A 278 10.96 -17.80 7.64
CA GLU A 278 9.57 -18.16 7.90
C GLU A 278 9.34 -19.67 7.78
N ALA A 279 9.85 -20.29 6.71
CA ALA A 279 9.82 -21.74 6.53
C ALA A 279 10.51 -22.48 7.70
N ALA A 280 11.65 -21.98 8.18
CA ALA A 280 12.35 -22.54 9.33
C ALA A 280 11.55 -22.42 10.64
N LYS A 281 10.91 -21.26 10.89
CA LYS A 281 10.03 -21.05 12.06
C LYS A 281 8.83 -22.01 12.05
N ILE A 282 8.20 -22.20 10.89
CA ILE A 282 7.08 -23.16 10.71
C ILE A 282 7.56 -24.60 10.93
N ALA A 283 8.72 -24.97 10.41
CA ALA A 283 9.31 -26.29 10.62
C ALA A 283 9.66 -26.55 12.10
N GLN A 284 10.08 -25.54 12.85
CA GLN A 284 10.35 -25.66 14.29
C GLN A 284 9.05 -25.76 15.12
N SER A 285 8.04 -24.93 14.82
CA SER A 285 6.76 -24.95 15.53
C SER A 285 6.01 -26.27 15.34
N SER A 286 6.02 -26.82 14.12
CA SER A 286 5.43 -28.13 13.80
C SER A 286 6.15 -29.28 14.52
N LYS A 287 7.50 -29.27 14.60
CA LYS A 287 8.27 -30.22 15.40
C LYS A 287 7.94 -30.13 16.90
N ALA A 288 7.78 -28.92 17.43
CA ALA A 288 7.42 -28.70 18.83
C ALA A 288 5.99 -29.22 19.13
N ALA A 289 5.04 -28.97 18.23
CA ALA A 289 3.66 -29.47 18.34
C ALA A 289 3.62 -31.01 18.29
N ALA A 290 4.36 -31.63 17.37
CA ALA A 290 4.47 -33.09 17.28
C ALA A 290 5.07 -33.71 18.55
N LYS A 291 6.10 -33.09 19.14
CA LYS A 291 6.73 -33.55 20.39
C LYS A 291 5.78 -33.45 21.59
N ARG A 292 4.96 -32.39 21.68
CA ARG A 292 3.90 -32.24 22.69
C ARG A 292 2.81 -33.30 22.54
N ARG A 293 2.44 -33.66 21.31
CA ARG A 293 1.43 -34.69 21.03
C ARG A 293 1.95 -36.09 21.40
N ALA A 294 3.21 -36.40 21.08
CA ALA A 294 3.85 -37.68 21.42
C ALA A 294 4.06 -37.85 22.93
N THR A 295 4.39 -36.79 23.66
CA THR A 295 4.51 -36.84 25.14
C THR A 295 3.17 -36.97 25.84
N ARG A 296 2.08 -36.42 25.28
CA ARG A 296 0.72 -36.62 25.78
C ARG A 296 0.21 -38.04 25.55
N HIS A 297 0.63 -38.71 24.47
CA HIS A 297 0.28 -40.11 24.18
C HIS A 297 1.04 -41.15 25.02
N ARG A 298 2.17 -40.78 25.64
CA ARG A 298 2.94 -41.66 26.54
C ARG A 298 2.54 -41.55 28.02
N ARG A 299 1.63 -40.63 28.37
CA ARG A 299 1.16 -40.39 29.74
C ARG A 299 -0.27 -40.91 29.99
N ASN A 300 -0.88 -41.54 28.98
CA ASN A 300 -2.11 -42.32 29.07
C ASN A 300 -1.77 -43.78 28.78
#